data_AF-A0A0Q9CG26-F1
#
_entry.id   AF-A0A0Q9CG26-F1
#
_cell.length_a   1.000
_cell.length_b   1.000
_cell.length_c   1.000
_cell.angle_alpha   90.00
_cell.angle_beta   90.00
_cell.angle_gamma   90.00
#
_symmetry.space_group_name_H-M   'P 1'
#
loop_
_entity.id
_entity.type
_entity.pdbx_description
1 polymer ?
#
loop_
_entity_poly.entity_id
_entity_poly.type
_entity_poly.pdbx_seq_one_letter_code
_entity_poly.pdbx_strand_id
1 'polypeptide(L)'
;MQRLVQLALDLFDPPLSPVVAPAAAPVVNAADFKQKMPPALDGKALVAPKTIVNRPAAPAVPLPSLLSPAEFRHPQASREVLLGDAVVAYALTRARRRTIGFTVGADGLAVRAPSWVTLGAVDAALREKSDWILRKLSDARERQQRLEGGRIVWANGAVLPYLGEPLTVVLDPSHGFAGKGGALVVAAEPGGAAMPTLQIGLPHSANPVQIRDAVQAWLMRDARRHFTARLDHFAPLLGVRWASLRLSSAQTRWGSAKADGSIRLNWRLLHYRPAVIDYVVAHELAHLRVMDHSPRFWDTVATVVPDYAQLRSRLRDEPAPLWD
;
A
#
# COMPACT_ATOMS: atom_id res chain seq x y z
N MET A 1 -26.58 -8.10 -30.96
CA MET A 1 -25.40 -8.57 -30.20
C MET A 1 -24.54 -7.36 -29.86
N GLN A 2 -24.82 -6.72 -28.73
CA GLN A 2 -24.19 -5.46 -28.31
C GLN A 2 -22.84 -5.75 -27.65
N ARG A 3 -21.77 -5.12 -28.17
CA ARG A 3 -20.42 -5.19 -27.61
C ARG A 3 -20.39 -4.45 -26.27
N LEU A 4 -20.26 -5.21 -25.19
CA LEU A 4 -19.89 -4.74 -23.85
C LEU A 4 -18.46 -4.22 -23.89
N VAL A 5 -18.27 -2.90 -23.89
CA VAL A 5 -16.98 -2.30 -23.55
C VAL A 5 -16.94 -2.14 -22.03
N GLN A 6 -16.40 -3.16 -21.35
CA GLN A 6 -15.97 -3.06 -19.96
C GLN A 6 -14.62 -2.34 -19.94
N LEU A 7 -14.61 -1.06 -19.57
CA LEU A 7 -13.38 -0.36 -19.21
C LEU A 7 -13.24 -0.46 -17.69
N ALA A 8 -12.42 -1.41 -17.28
CA ALA A 8 -11.96 -1.55 -15.91
C ALA A 8 -10.95 -0.44 -15.61
N LEU A 9 -10.96 0.07 -14.38
CA LEU A 9 -9.78 0.68 -13.78
C LEU A 9 -8.73 -0.43 -13.68
N ASP A 10 -7.93 -0.59 -14.73
CA ASP A 10 -6.65 -1.27 -14.68
C ASP A 10 -5.74 -0.38 -13.83
N LEU A 11 -5.74 -0.64 -12.53
CA LEU A 11 -4.73 -0.08 -11.64
C LEU A 11 -3.39 -0.61 -12.15
N PHE A 12 -2.62 0.29 -12.78
CA PHE A 12 -1.24 0.16 -13.26
C PHE A 12 -1.10 -0.39 -14.69
N ASP A 13 -1.15 0.51 -15.67
CA ASP A 13 -0.40 0.31 -16.91
C ASP A 13 1.07 0.00 -16.58
N PRO A 14 1.70 -0.99 -17.23
CA PRO A 14 3.11 -1.26 -17.03
C PRO A 14 3.91 0.00 -17.44
N PRO A 15 4.93 0.40 -16.65
CA PRO A 15 5.83 1.45 -17.12
C PRO A 15 6.46 1.00 -18.43
N LEU A 16 6.48 1.89 -19.43
CA LEU A 16 7.24 1.70 -20.66
C LEU A 16 8.65 1.27 -20.27
N SER A 17 8.98 0.01 -20.56
CA SER A 17 10.29 -0.54 -20.27
C SER A 17 11.28 0.09 -21.24
N PRO A 18 12.39 0.70 -20.77
CA PRO A 18 13.46 1.05 -21.69
C PRO A 18 14.06 -0.25 -22.21
N VAL A 19 13.97 -0.43 -23.53
CA VAL A 19 14.72 -1.45 -24.26
C VAL A 19 16.19 -1.02 -24.19
N VAL A 20 17.01 -1.76 -23.45
CA VAL A 20 18.47 -1.59 -23.47
C VAL A 20 19.07 -2.88 -24.00
N ALA A 21 19.63 -2.80 -25.21
CA ALA A 21 20.59 -3.76 -25.74
C ALA A 21 21.97 -3.46 -25.14
N PRO A 22 22.83 -4.46 -24.86
CA PRO A 22 24.09 -4.21 -24.18
C PRO A 22 25.13 -3.62 -25.13
N ALA A 23 25.76 -2.52 -24.72
CA ALA A 23 26.99 -2.00 -25.30
C ALA A 23 28.11 -2.08 -24.24
N ALA A 24 29.27 -2.59 -24.64
CA ALA A 24 30.43 -2.81 -23.80
C ALA A 24 31.38 -1.59 -23.77
N ALA A 25 31.99 -1.29 -22.62
CA ALA A 25 33.25 -0.53 -22.46
C ALA A 25 33.80 -0.69 -21.02
N PRO A 26 35.00 -0.19 -20.67
CA PRO A 26 36.26 -0.92 -20.62
C PRO A 26 36.87 -1.05 -19.21
N VAL A 27 37.95 -1.83 -19.12
CA VAL A 27 38.71 -2.16 -17.90
C VAL A 27 39.63 -1.00 -17.47
N VAL A 28 39.71 -0.72 -16.16
CA VAL A 28 40.67 0.23 -15.57
C VAL A 28 41.49 -0.47 -14.48
N ASN A 29 42.82 -0.31 -14.54
CA ASN A 29 43.81 -1.01 -13.71
C ASN A 29 44.01 -0.35 -12.33
N ALA A 30 44.25 -1.20 -11.33
CA ALA A 30 44.49 -0.82 -9.94
C ALA A 30 45.97 -0.51 -9.68
N ALA A 31 46.34 0.77 -9.73
CA ALA A 31 47.59 1.26 -9.16
C ALA A 31 47.42 2.76 -8.87
N ASP A 32 46.90 3.09 -7.68
CA ASP A 32 47.21 4.33 -6.94
C ASP A 32 46.28 4.48 -5.72
N PHE A 33 46.66 3.88 -4.60
CA PHE A 33 46.18 4.32 -3.28
C PHE A 33 47.32 4.20 -2.27
N LYS A 34 48.05 5.31 -2.06
CA LYS A 34 48.99 5.48 -0.94
C LYS A 34 48.19 5.76 0.34
N GLN A 35 48.23 4.85 1.30
CA GLN A 35 47.69 5.07 2.65
C GLN A 35 48.63 5.97 3.46
N LYS A 36 48.08 7.04 4.02
CA LYS A 36 48.78 8.03 4.86
C LYS A 36 48.51 7.67 6.33
N MET A 37 49.50 7.15 7.05
CA MET A 37 49.41 6.88 8.50
C MET A 37 49.50 8.19 9.30
N PRO A 38 48.63 8.43 10.30
CA PRO A 38 48.80 9.51 11.26
C PRO A 38 49.87 9.15 12.33
N PRO A 39 50.54 10.15 12.93
CA PRO A 39 51.61 9.94 13.90
C PRO A 39 51.08 9.46 15.26
N ALA A 40 51.94 8.76 16.00
CA ALA A 40 51.67 8.20 17.33
C ALA A 40 51.43 9.31 18.38
N LEU A 41 50.42 9.12 19.23
CA LEU A 41 50.15 9.95 20.40
C LEU A 41 50.73 9.28 21.65
N ASP A 42 51.83 9.83 22.16
CA ASP A 42 52.31 9.61 23.53
C ASP A 42 51.44 10.40 24.51
N GLY A 43 50.94 9.76 25.57
CA GLY A 43 50.33 10.51 26.69
C GLY A 43 49.34 9.73 27.56
N LYS A 44 49.86 9.15 28.66
CA LYS A 44 49.21 8.82 29.96
C LYS A 44 47.68 8.59 29.94
N ALA A 45 47.30 7.32 30.10
CA ALA A 45 45.92 6.89 30.37
C ALA A 45 45.35 7.52 31.66
N LEU A 46 44.22 8.20 31.53
CA LEU A 46 43.40 8.62 32.67
C LEU A 46 42.66 7.38 33.22
N VAL A 47 42.76 7.17 34.53
CA VAL A 47 42.14 6.07 35.26
C VAL A 47 40.61 6.13 35.11
N ALA A 48 40.03 5.08 34.53
CA ALA A 48 38.58 4.96 34.38
C ALA A 48 37.88 4.82 35.75
N PRO A 49 36.78 5.54 36.01
CA PRO A 49 36.00 5.34 37.22
C PRO A 49 35.31 3.97 37.19
N LYS A 50 35.50 3.18 38.25
CA LYS A 50 34.82 1.90 38.46
C LYS A 50 33.35 2.15 38.83
N THR A 51 32.49 2.30 37.82
CA THR A 51 31.05 2.20 38.01
C THR A 51 30.60 0.79 37.65
N ILE A 52 30.54 -0.09 38.65
CA ILE A 52 29.94 -1.43 38.50
C ILE A 52 28.42 -1.25 38.55
N VAL A 53 27.77 -1.15 37.39
CA VAL A 53 26.33 -1.38 37.28
C VAL A 53 26.15 -2.88 37.03
N ASN A 54 25.81 -3.62 38.07
CA ASN A 54 25.43 -5.03 37.96
C ASN A 54 24.02 -5.12 37.36
N ARG A 55 23.94 -5.00 36.03
CA ARG A 55 22.72 -5.30 35.26
C ARG A 55 22.92 -6.69 34.67
N PRO A 56 21.98 -7.65 34.83
CA PRO A 56 22.09 -8.92 34.12
C PRO A 56 22.17 -8.60 32.62
N ALA A 57 23.29 -8.95 31.99
CA ALA A 57 23.46 -8.80 30.56
C ALA A 57 22.37 -9.62 29.88
N ALA A 58 21.52 -8.98 29.08
CA ALA A 58 20.68 -9.69 28.13
C ALA A 58 21.61 -10.62 27.32
N PRO A 59 21.21 -11.87 27.04
CA PRO A 59 22.07 -12.81 26.33
C PRO A 59 22.56 -12.16 25.04
N ALA A 60 23.87 -12.11 24.86
CA ALA A 60 24.49 -11.55 23.68
C ALA A 60 23.95 -12.31 22.47
N VAL A 61 23.20 -11.62 21.61
CA VAL A 61 22.77 -12.16 20.33
C VAL A 61 24.05 -12.48 19.53
N PRO A 62 24.26 -13.73 19.08
CA PRO A 62 25.43 -14.07 18.30
C PRO A 62 25.57 -13.14 17.08
N LEU A 63 26.76 -12.60 16.84
CA LEU A 63 27.07 -11.75 15.68
C LEU A 63 26.62 -12.31 14.31
N PRO A 64 26.59 -13.63 14.05
CA PRO A 64 26.03 -14.19 12.81
C PRO A 64 24.53 -13.88 12.60
N SER A 65 23.77 -13.71 13.69
CA SER A 65 22.35 -13.37 13.65
C SER A 65 22.11 -11.90 13.23
N LEU A 66 23.14 -11.05 13.31
CA LEU A 66 23.09 -9.64 12.89
C LEU A 66 23.56 -9.42 11.44
N LEU A 67 24.14 -10.45 10.80
CA LEU A 67 24.72 -10.41 9.46
C LEU A 67 24.06 -11.39 8.49
N SER A 68 22.89 -11.93 8.85
CA SER A 68 22.16 -12.84 7.96
C SER A 68 21.65 -12.05 6.75
N PRO A 69 21.97 -12.47 5.51
CA PRO A 69 21.41 -11.90 4.29
C PRO A 69 19.90 -11.67 4.42
N ALA A 70 19.39 -10.57 3.89
CA ALA A 70 17.95 -10.42 3.77
C ALA A 70 17.39 -11.60 2.96
N GLU A 71 16.62 -12.48 3.62
CA GLU A 71 16.01 -13.62 2.93
C GLU A 71 14.64 -13.23 2.38
N PHE A 72 14.48 -13.43 1.07
CA PHE A 72 13.20 -13.33 0.38
C PHE A 72 12.84 -14.70 -0.18
N ARG A 73 11.66 -15.22 0.16
CA ARG A 73 11.25 -16.56 -0.25
C ARG A 73 9.88 -16.57 -0.91
N HIS A 74 9.84 -17.11 -2.13
CA HIS A 74 8.59 -17.43 -2.80
C HIS A 74 8.02 -18.77 -2.29
N PRO A 75 6.71 -18.90 -1.99
CA PRO A 75 6.11 -20.15 -1.50
C PRO A 75 6.34 -21.35 -2.42
N GLN A 76 6.33 -21.10 -3.73
CA GLN A 76 6.62 -22.08 -4.78
C GLN A 76 8.07 -21.97 -5.31
N ALA A 77 9.00 -21.49 -4.50
CA ALA A 77 10.38 -21.35 -4.92
C ALA A 77 10.95 -22.69 -5.38
N SER A 78 11.55 -22.68 -6.57
CA SER A 78 12.22 -23.85 -7.15
C SER A 78 13.72 -23.60 -7.34
N ARG A 79 14.17 -22.38 -7.06
CA ARG A 79 15.55 -21.90 -7.23
C ARG A 79 15.85 -20.79 -6.23
N GLU A 80 17.14 -20.56 -6.01
CA GLU A 80 17.66 -19.47 -5.19
C GLU A 80 18.77 -18.77 -5.94
N VAL A 81 18.91 -17.46 -5.72
CA VAL A 81 20.00 -16.65 -6.23
C VAL A 81 20.44 -15.64 -5.17
N LEU A 82 21.74 -15.41 -5.06
CA LEU A 82 22.29 -14.31 -4.27
C LEU A 82 22.29 -13.04 -5.14
N LEU A 83 21.53 -12.03 -4.74
CA LEU A 83 21.49 -10.72 -5.38
C LEU A 83 21.97 -9.68 -4.36
N GLY A 84 23.12 -9.06 -4.61
CA GLY A 84 23.77 -8.22 -3.61
C GLY A 84 24.12 -9.02 -2.35
N ASP A 85 23.56 -8.60 -1.22
CA ASP A 85 23.66 -9.22 0.10
C ASP A 85 22.40 -9.99 0.52
N ALA A 86 21.46 -10.24 -0.42
CA ALA A 86 20.19 -10.88 -0.13
C ALA A 86 20.04 -12.22 -0.88
N VAL A 87 19.57 -13.24 -0.16
CA VAL A 87 19.23 -14.54 -0.75
C VAL A 87 17.77 -14.51 -1.20
N VAL A 88 17.54 -14.66 -2.50
CA VAL A 88 16.21 -14.60 -3.12
C VAL A 88 15.82 -15.98 -3.65
N ALA A 89 14.91 -16.66 -2.96
CA ALA A 89 14.26 -17.87 -3.45
C ALA A 89 13.06 -17.52 -4.34
N TYR A 90 13.07 -18.01 -5.58
CA TYR A 90 12.13 -17.60 -6.62
C TYR A 90 11.47 -18.80 -7.33
N ALA A 91 10.24 -18.60 -7.80
CA ALA A 91 9.54 -19.59 -8.61
C ALA A 91 9.97 -19.45 -10.08
N LEU A 92 10.64 -20.47 -10.62
CA LEU A 92 10.97 -20.54 -12.04
C LEU A 92 9.94 -21.40 -12.80
N THR A 93 9.30 -20.81 -13.81
CA THR A 93 8.41 -21.54 -14.73
C THR A 93 8.89 -21.42 -16.17
N ARG A 94 8.88 -22.53 -16.91
CA ARG A 94 9.16 -22.54 -18.35
C ARG A 94 7.88 -22.27 -19.14
N ALA A 95 7.91 -21.35 -20.10
CA ALA A 95 6.74 -20.95 -20.89
C ALA A 95 7.09 -20.67 -22.35
N ARG A 96 6.10 -20.77 -23.26
CA ARG A 96 6.25 -20.33 -24.66
C ARG A 96 6.27 -18.80 -24.71
N ARG A 97 7.48 -18.22 -24.74
CA ARG A 97 7.71 -16.77 -24.80
C ARG A 97 9.04 -16.46 -25.47
N ARG A 98 9.23 -15.20 -25.88
CA ARG A 98 10.44 -14.72 -26.57
C ARG A 98 11.51 -14.18 -25.64
N THR A 99 11.14 -13.74 -24.43
CA THR A 99 12.00 -13.05 -23.46
C THR A 99 11.95 -13.73 -22.10
N ILE A 100 12.86 -13.41 -21.18
CA ILE A 100 12.71 -13.72 -19.74
C ILE A 100 11.84 -12.61 -19.11
N GLY A 101 11.05 -12.92 -18.09
CA GLY A 101 10.26 -11.91 -17.41
C GLY A 101 10.17 -12.19 -15.92
N PHE A 102 10.19 -11.09 -15.18
CA PHE A 102 10.24 -11.04 -13.74
C PHE A 102 8.95 -10.41 -13.23
N THR A 103 8.34 -11.04 -12.24
CA THR A 103 7.19 -10.50 -11.53
C THR A 103 7.51 -10.55 -10.05
N VAL A 104 7.38 -9.43 -9.35
CA VAL A 104 7.48 -9.38 -7.88
C VAL A 104 6.07 -9.11 -7.34
N GLY A 105 5.48 -10.13 -6.73
CA GLY A 105 4.14 -10.09 -6.14
C GLY A 105 4.17 -10.14 -4.60
N ALA A 106 3.00 -10.32 -3.99
CA ALA A 106 2.91 -10.60 -2.54
C ALA A 106 3.68 -11.86 -2.15
N ASP A 107 3.67 -12.86 -3.04
CA ASP A 107 4.39 -14.13 -2.90
C ASP A 107 5.89 -14.01 -3.18
N GLY A 108 6.44 -12.84 -3.51
CA GLY A 108 7.85 -12.68 -3.85
C GLY A 108 8.16 -12.77 -5.36
N LEU A 109 9.37 -13.20 -5.71
CA LEU A 109 9.86 -13.20 -7.08
C LEU A 109 9.42 -14.45 -7.86
N ALA A 110 8.78 -14.23 -9.00
CA ALA A 110 8.48 -15.24 -10.01
C ALA A 110 9.19 -14.92 -11.32
N VAL A 111 9.80 -15.94 -11.92
CA VAL A 111 10.56 -15.87 -13.16
C VAL A 111 9.92 -16.79 -14.19
N ARG A 112 9.50 -16.23 -15.32
CA ARG A 112 9.04 -17.03 -16.47
C ARG A 112 10.08 -16.95 -17.58
N ALA A 113 10.62 -18.08 -18.00
CA ALA A 113 11.66 -18.13 -19.05
C ALA A 113 11.27 -19.07 -20.19
N PRO A 114 11.72 -18.82 -21.44
CA PRO A 114 11.62 -19.79 -22.53
C PRO A 114 12.35 -21.10 -22.19
N SER A 115 11.94 -22.21 -22.81
CA SER A 115 12.59 -23.51 -22.59
C SER A 115 14.04 -23.56 -23.09
N TRP A 116 14.35 -22.82 -24.16
CA TRP A 116 15.68 -22.76 -24.77
C TRP A 116 16.70 -21.91 -24.00
N VAL A 117 16.25 -21.04 -23.08
CA VAL A 117 17.13 -20.19 -22.28
C VAL A 117 17.77 -21.01 -21.16
N THR A 118 19.10 -21.02 -21.08
CA THR A 118 19.83 -21.74 -20.03
C THR A 118 19.62 -21.11 -18.65
N LEU A 119 19.84 -21.87 -17.58
CA LEU A 119 19.77 -21.33 -16.22
C LEU A 119 20.81 -20.23 -15.99
N GLY A 120 22.03 -20.37 -16.51
CA GLY A 120 23.05 -19.33 -16.42
C GLY A 120 22.62 -18.01 -17.07
N ALA A 121 21.87 -18.06 -18.18
CA ALA A 121 21.30 -16.86 -18.78
C ALA A 121 20.17 -16.24 -17.94
N VAL A 122 19.39 -17.06 -17.22
CA VAL A 122 18.41 -16.57 -16.24
C VAL A 122 19.11 -15.88 -15.07
N ASP A 123 20.16 -16.50 -14.53
CA ASP A 123 20.94 -15.94 -13.42
C ASP A 123 21.63 -14.63 -13.82
N ALA A 124 22.19 -14.56 -15.03
CA ALA A 124 22.78 -13.33 -15.56
C ALA A 124 21.74 -12.20 -15.64
N ALA A 125 20.54 -12.50 -16.15
CA ALA A 125 19.46 -11.52 -16.25
C ALA A 125 18.92 -11.09 -14.87
N LEU A 126 18.89 -12.00 -13.89
CA LEU A 126 18.54 -11.67 -12.49
C LEU A 126 19.57 -10.73 -11.86
N ARG A 127 20.87 -10.99 -12.08
CA ARG A 127 21.96 -10.14 -11.60
C ARG A 127 21.96 -8.76 -12.26
N GLU A 128 21.68 -8.68 -13.56
CA GLU A 128 21.55 -7.38 -14.26
C GLU A 128 20.40 -6.53 -13.69
N LYS A 129 19.35 -7.17 -13.17
CA LYS A 129 18.19 -6.50 -12.55
C LYS A 129 18.24 -6.51 -11.02
N SER A 130 19.38 -6.77 -10.40
CA SER A 130 19.52 -6.93 -8.94
C SER A 130 18.85 -5.79 -8.18
N ASP A 131 19.23 -4.55 -8.49
CA ASP A 131 18.80 -3.38 -7.72
C ASP A 131 17.29 -3.16 -7.84
N TRP A 132 16.73 -3.40 -9.04
CA TRP A 132 15.30 -3.32 -9.28
C TRP A 132 14.54 -4.41 -8.53
N ILE A 133 15.04 -5.66 -8.55
CA ILE A 133 14.42 -6.81 -7.87
C ILE A 133 14.43 -6.58 -6.36
N LEU A 134 15.59 -6.24 -5.78
CA LEU A 134 15.76 -6.04 -4.36
C LEU A 134 14.89 -4.89 -3.84
N ARG A 135 14.87 -3.75 -4.56
CA ARG A 135 13.96 -2.64 -4.23
C ARG A 135 12.51 -3.09 -4.24
N LYS A 136 12.07 -3.81 -5.27
CA LYS A 136 10.67 -4.28 -5.37
C LYS A 136 10.30 -5.29 -4.29
N LEU A 137 11.23 -6.15 -3.90
CA LEU A 137 11.04 -7.10 -2.80
C LEU A 137 10.96 -6.38 -1.44
N SER A 138 11.81 -5.37 -1.20
CA SER A 138 11.71 -4.51 -0.02
C SER A 138 10.38 -3.77 0.02
N ASP A 139 10.02 -3.08 -1.07
CA ASP A 139 8.74 -2.37 -1.22
C ASP A 139 7.54 -3.29 -0.96
N ALA A 140 7.61 -4.56 -1.39
CA ALA A 140 6.57 -5.56 -1.18
C ALA A 140 6.51 -6.00 0.29
N ARG A 141 7.66 -6.29 0.91
CA ARG A 141 7.75 -6.68 2.33
C ARG A 141 7.28 -5.56 3.25
N GLU A 142 7.68 -4.32 3.01
CA GLU A 142 7.24 -3.16 3.76
C GLU A 142 5.74 -2.92 3.62
N ARG A 143 5.17 -3.12 2.43
CA ARG A 143 3.71 -3.07 2.23
C ARG A 143 3.00 -4.18 3.01
N GLN A 144 3.53 -5.41 2.99
CA GLN A 144 2.95 -6.53 3.73
C GLN A 144 3.00 -6.30 5.25
N GLN A 145 4.14 -5.83 5.77
CA GLN A 145 4.28 -5.50 7.18
C GLN A 145 3.33 -4.36 7.61
N ARG A 146 3.16 -3.33 6.76
CA ARG A 146 2.17 -2.26 7.00
C ARG A 146 0.74 -2.79 6.99
N LEU A 147 0.41 -3.72 6.10
CA LEU A 147 -0.90 -4.37 6.04
C LEU A 147 -1.18 -5.23 7.28
N GLU A 148 -0.20 -6.03 7.71
CA GLU A 148 -0.31 -6.88 8.90
C GLU A 148 -0.39 -6.05 10.18
N GLY A 149 0.40 -4.98 10.30
CA GLY A 149 0.31 -4.01 11.40
C GLY A 149 -0.99 -3.20 11.40
N GLY A 150 -1.67 -3.10 10.26
CA GLY A 150 -2.97 -2.44 10.11
C GLY A 150 -4.19 -3.36 10.22
N ARG A 151 -4.02 -4.61 10.67
CA ARG A 151 -5.14 -5.53 10.87
C ARG A 151 -6.02 -5.07 12.03
N ILE A 152 -7.32 -4.96 11.79
CA ILE A 152 -8.27 -4.55 12.82
C ILE A 152 -8.58 -5.74 13.73
N VAL A 153 -8.28 -5.59 15.02
CA VAL A 153 -8.71 -6.56 16.05
C VAL A 153 -10.07 -6.12 16.57
N TRP A 154 -11.12 -6.86 16.17
CA TRP A 154 -12.50 -6.53 16.51
C TRP A 154 -12.84 -6.84 17.97
N ALA A 155 -12.91 -5.79 18.78
CA ALA A 155 -13.29 -5.82 20.19
C ALA A 155 -13.84 -4.43 20.60
N ASN A 156 -14.36 -4.31 21.83
CA ASN A 156 -14.58 -2.99 22.42
C ASN A 156 -13.23 -2.26 22.55
N GLY A 157 -13.14 -1.02 22.06
CA GLY A 157 -11.89 -0.26 21.95
C GLY A 157 -11.10 -0.52 20.67
N ALA A 158 -11.63 -1.27 19.69
CA ALA A 158 -10.97 -1.46 18.40
C ALA A 158 -10.67 -0.12 17.72
N VAL A 159 -9.49 0.01 17.12
CA VAL A 159 -9.09 1.23 16.39
C VAL A 159 -9.02 0.92 14.91
N LEU A 160 -9.64 1.78 14.10
CA LEU A 160 -9.59 1.72 12.64
C LEU A 160 -9.38 3.12 12.05
N PRO A 161 -8.75 3.24 10.87
CA PRO A 161 -8.67 4.53 10.20
C PRO A 161 -10.04 4.96 9.68
N TYR A 162 -10.36 6.23 9.86
CA TYR A 162 -11.57 6.88 9.37
C TYR A 162 -11.24 8.33 8.99
N LEU A 163 -11.46 8.66 7.72
CA LEU A 163 -11.10 9.94 7.10
C LEU A 163 -9.63 10.31 7.31
N GLY A 164 -8.75 9.30 7.39
CA GLY A 164 -7.31 9.44 7.62
C GLY A 164 -6.89 9.60 9.08
N GLU A 165 -7.84 9.61 10.02
CA GLU A 165 -7.58 9.70 11.46
C GLU A 165 -7.98 8.40 12.17
N PRO A 166 -7.36 8.05 13.31
CA PRO A 166 -7.78 6.90 14.11
C PRO A 166 -9.18 7.12 14.72
N LEU A 167 -10.05 6.14 14.56
CA LEU A 167 -11.40 6.07 15.13
C LEU A 167 -11.47 4.90 16.11
N THR A 168 -11.86 5.17 17.35
CA THR A 168 -12.04 4.12 18.37
C THR A 168 -13.49 3.65 18.38
N VAL A 169 -13.72 2.33 18.33
CA VAL A 169 -15.04 1.71 18.45
C VAL A 169 -15.37 1.48 19.91
N VAL A 170 -16.52 1.97 20.37
CA VAL A 170 -17.02 1.76 21.73
C VAL A 170 -18.39 1.09 21.65
N LEU A 171 -18.56 -0.02 22.35
CA LEU A 171 -19.85 -0.69 22.46
C LEU A 171 -20.71 0.02 23.49
N ASP A 172 -21.92 0.40 23.09
CA ASP A 172 -22.91 1.06 23.94
C ASP A 172 -24.21 0.25 23.93
N PRO A 173 -24.44 -0.60 24.95
CA PRO A 173 -25.66 -1.40 25.07
C PRO A 173 -26.91 -0.55 25.29
N SER A 174 -26.76 0.70 25.76
CA SER A 174 -27.90 1.58 26.02
C SER A 174 -28.53 2.09 24.73
N HIS A 175 -27.77 2.08 23.62
CA HIS A 175 -28.16 2.62 22.32
C HIS A 175 -28.76 4.03 22.49
N GLY A 176 -28.12 4.89 23.29
CA GLY A 176 -28.62 6.22 23.65
C GLY A 176 -28.57 7.27 22.53
N PHE A 177 -28.18 6.88 21.31
CA PHE A 177 -27.97 7.77 20.18
C PHE A 177 -29.07 7.65 19.11
N ALA A 178 -29.41 8.77 18.47
CA ALA A 178 -30.46 8.84 17.44
C ALA A 178 -30.11 8.07 16.14
N GLY A 179 -28.82 7.74 15.93
CA GLY A 179 -28.33 7.04 14.74
C GLY A 179 -28.76 5.57 14.69
N LYS A 180 -29.00 5.05 13.48
CA LYS A 180 -29.25 3.60 13.29
C LYS A 180 -27.97 2.81 13.60
N GLY A 181 -28.00 2.00 14.65
CA GLY A 181 -26.95 1.05 15.02
C GLY A 181 -25.62 1.64 15.51
N GLY A 182 -25.33 2.92 15.26
CA GLY A 182 -24.17 3.61 15.82
C GLY A 182 -24.20 5.12 15.59
N ALA A 183 -23.35 5.84 16.34
CA ALA A 183 -23.16 7.28 16.21
C ALA A 183 -21.68 7.68 16.39
N LEU A 184 -21.24 8.62 15.56
CA LEU A 184 -19.93 9.24 15.71
C LEU A 184 -20.03 10.32 16.79
N VAL A 185 -19.20 10.22 17.82
CA VAL A 185 -19.07 11.18 18.91
C VAL A 185 -17.68 11.79 18.84
N VAL A 186 -17.63 13.12 18.77
CA VAL A 186 -16.39 13.89 18.87
C VAL A 186 -16.45 14.61 20.21
N ALA A 187 -15.88 14.00 21.25
CA ALA A 187 -15.78 14.63 22.54
C ALA A 187 -14.60 15.62 22.51
N ALA A 188 -14.88 16.90 22.75
CA ALA A 188 -13.83 17.88 23.01
C ALA A 188 -13.37 17.71 24.46
N GLU A 189 -12.24 17.05 24.67
CA GLU A 189 -11.57 17.08 25.98
C GLU A 189 -11.08 18.51 26.25
N PRO A 190 -11.29 19.08 27.46
CA PRO A 190 -10.72 20.36 27.82
C PRO A 190 -9.18 20.28 27.79
N GLY A 191 -8.55 20.81 26.74
CA GLY A 191 -7.10 20.88 26.59
C GLY A 191 -6.42 19.67 25.93
N GLY A 192 -7.18 18.71 25.38
CA GLY A 192 -6.68 17.55 24.65
C GLY A 192 -7.14 17.50 23.19
N ALA A 193 -6.43 16.77 22.34
CA ALA A 193 -6.89 16.48 20.98
C ALA A 193 -8.17 15.62 21.03
N ALA A 194 -9.25 16.09 20.41
CA ALA A 194 -10.52 15.36 20.35
C ALA A 194 -10.34 14.08 19.50
N MET A 195 -10.34 12.92 20.17
CA MET A 195 -10.28 11.63 19.49
C MET A 195 -11.70 11.19 19.11
N PRO A 196 -12.01 11.00 17.81
CA PRO A 196 -13.34 10.58 17.41
C PRO A 196 -13.60 9.15 17.90
N THR A 197 -14.81 8.94 18.42
CA THR A 197 -15.27 7.64 18.91
C THR A 197 -16.54 7.24 18.17
N LEU A 198 -16.61 6.00 17.70
CA LEU A 198 -17.83 5.41 17.13
C LEU A 198 -18.53 4.55 18.18
N GLN A 199 -19.63 5.07 18.70
CA GLN A 199 -20.51 4.30 19.58
C GLN A 199 -21.36 3.34 18.74
N ILE A 200 -21.35 2.06 19.08
CA ILE A 200 -22.10 1.00 18.39
C ILE A 200 -23.08 0.35 19.36
N GLY A 201 -24.34 0.23 18.93
CA GLY A 201 -25.45 -0.32 19.71
C GLY A 201 -25.37 -1.83 19.83
N LEU A 202 -24.46 -2.33 20.66
CA LEU A 202 -24.23 -3.74 20.90
C LEU A 202 -23.92 -4.00 22.39
N PRO A 203 -24.25 -5.20 22.91
CA PRO A 203 -23.83 -5.59 24.26
C PRO A 203 -22.30 -5.74 24.33
N HIS A 204 -21.71 -5.54 25.51
CA HIS A 204 -20.28 -5.75 25.74
C HIS A 204 -19.83 -7.20 25.50
N SER A 205 -20.76 -8.15 25.52
CA SER A 205 -20.53 -9.57 25.21
C SER A 205 -20.58 -9.88 23.70
N ALA A 206 -20.78 -8.88 22.82
CA ALA A 206 -20.81 -9.09 21.39
C ALA A 206 -19.47 -9.68 20.90
N ASN A 207 -19.57 -10.68 20.02
CA ASN A 207 -18.37 -11.32 19.46
C ASN A 207 -17.71 -10.46 18.36
N PRO A 208 -16.45 -10.73 18.01
CA PRO A 208 -15.70 -9.96 17.00
C PRO A 208 -16.43 -9.80 15.66
N VAL A 209 -17.14 -10.84 15.21
CA VAL A 209 -17.90 -10.83 13.94
C VAL A 209 -19.08 -9.86 14.01
N GLN A 210 -19.83 -9.87 15.11
CA GLN A 210 -20.95 -8.95 15.33
C GLN A 210 -20.49 -7.49 15.36
N ILE A 211 -19.35 -7.22 16.02
CA ILE A 211 -18.77 -5.88 16.10
C ILE A 211 -18.35 -5.41 14.71
N ARG A 212 -17.61 -6.23 13.96
CA ARG A 212 -17.19 -5.95 12.58
C ARG A 212 -18.40 -5.61 11.70
N ASP A 213 -19.42 -6.47 11.71
CA ASP A 213 -20.58 -6.33 10.82
C ASP A 213 -21.38 -5.07 11.16
N ALA A 214 -21.52 -4.73 12.44
CA ALA A 214 -22.18 -3.51 12.88
C ALA A 214 -21.40 -2.25 12.48
N VAL A 215 -20.08 -2.24 12.66
CA VAL A 215 -19.19 -1.15 12.23
C VAL A 215 -19.20 -1.01 10.72
N GLN A 216 -19.14 -2.11 9.97
CA GLN A 216 -19.24 -2.10 8.51
C GLN A 216 -20.58 -1.52 8.04
N ALA A 217 -21.69 -1.96 8.63
CA ALA A 217 -23.02 -1.44 8.31
C ALA A 217 -23.13 0.06 8.59
N TRP A 218 -22.47 0.55 9.64
CA TRP A 218 -22.36 1.98 9.93
C TRP A 218 -21.52 2.72 8.88
N LEU A 219 -20.31 2.24 8.59
CA LEU A 219 -19.43 2.84 7.58
C LEU A 219 -20.07 2.88 6.20
N MET A 220 -20.81 1.85 5.79
CA MET A 220 -21.52 1.85 4.51
C MET A 220 -22.58 2.95 4.44
N ARG A 221 -23.27 3.25 5.55
CA ARG A 221 -24.24 4.35 5.60
C ARG A 221 -23.55 5.70 5.56
N ASP A 222 -22.47 5.85 6.32
CA ASP A 222 -21.68 7.08 6.31
C ASP A 222 -21.03 7.33 4.94
N ALA A 223 -20.45 6.29 4.32
CA ALA A 223 -19.85 6.34 2.99
C ALA A 223 -20.84 6.82 1.95
N ARG A 224 -22.08 6.29 1.96
CA ARG A 224 -23.14 6.75 1.07
C ARG A 224 -23.39 8.25 1.25
N ARG A 225 -23.52 8.71 2.50
CA ARG A 225 -23.74 10.13 2.81
C ARG A 225 -22.58 11.00 2.32
N HIS A 226 -21.34 10.61 2.65
CA HIS A 226 -20.13 11.34 2.31
C HIS A 226 -19.93 11.40 0.79
N PHE A 227 -20.00 10.26 0.10
CA PHE A 227 -19.77 10.19 -1.33
C PHE A 227 -20.85 10.92 -2.12
N THR A 228 -22.13 10.85 -1.71
CA THR A 228 -23.19 11.67 -2.32
C THR A 228 -22.85 13.16 -2.21
N ALA A 229 -22.45 13.64 -1.03
CA ALA A 229 -22.08 15.04 -0.86
C ALA A 229 -20.89 15.47 -1.74
N ARG A 230 -19.88 14.60 -1.91
CA ARG A 230 -18.75 14.89 -2.80
C ARG A 230 -19.14 14.83 -4.27
N LEU A 231 -19.99 13.89 -4.67
CA LEU A 231 -20.54 13.82 -6.03
C LEU A 231 -21.32 15.08 -6.38
N ASP A 232 -22.20 15.54 -5.48
CA ASP A 232 -22.99 16.76 -5.66
C ASP A 232 -22.14 18.02 -5.70
N HIS A 233 -20.98 18.01 -5.03
CA HIS A 233 -20.02 19.11 -5.09
C HIS A 233 -19.25 19.16 -6.42
N PHE A 234 -18.70 18.04 -6.88
CA PHE A 234 -17.81 18.02 -8.05
C PHE A 234 -18.53 17.91 -9.39
N ALA A 235 -19.72 17.30 -9.44
CA ALA A 235 -20.49 17.16 -10.67
C ALA A 235 -20.77 18.51 -11.38
N PRO A 236 -21.26 19.57 -10.70
CA PRO A 236 -21.48 20.86 -11.35
C PRO A 236 -20.18 21.53 -11.81
N LEU A 237 -19.08 21.39 -11.05
CA LEU A 237 -17.78 21.95 -11.43
C LEU A 237 -17.23 21.31 -12.70
N LEU A 238 -17.49 20.02 -12.90
CA LEU A 238 -17.13 19.29 -14.10
C LEU A 238 -18.14 19.46 -15.25
N GLY A 239 -19.30 20.08 -15.00
CA GLY A 239 -20.37 20.24 -15.98
C GLY A 239 -21.08 18.94 -16.33
N VAL A 240 -21.20 17.99 -15.38
CA VAL A 240 -21.82 16.68 -15.57
C VAL A 240 -22.99 16.47 -14.63
N ARG A 241 -23.79 15.43 -14.89
CA ARG A 241 -24.83 14.94 -13.97
C ARG A 241 -24.63 13.45 -13.75
N TRP A 242 -24.79 13.01 -12.51
CA TRP A 242 -24.77 11.60 -12.14
C TRP A 242 -26.19 11.13 -11.81
N ALA A 243 -26.45 9.84 -12.01
CA ALA A 243 -27.80 9.26 -11.92
C ALA A 243 -27.99 8.39 -10.67
N SER A 244 -26.96 7.63 -10.27
CA SER A 244 -27.04 6.78 -9.08
C SER A 244 -25.67 6.47 -8.48
N LEU A 245 -25.65 6.21 -7.18
CA LEU A 245 -24.47 5.77 -6.44
C LEU A 245 -24.70 4.36 -5.85
N ARG A 246 -23.80 3.43 -6.18
CA ARG A 246 -23.69 2.11 -5.54
C ARG A 246 -22.39 1.99 -4.77
N LEU A 247 -22.45 1.39 -3.59
CA LEU A 247 -21.25 1.05 -2.82
C LEU A 247 -20.72 -0.32 -3.22
N SER A 248 -19.41 -0.50 -3.10
CA SER A 248 -18.65 -1.68 -3.47
C SER A 248 -17.71 -2.09 -2.34
N SER A 249 -17.35 -3.37 -2.28
CA SER A 249 -16.26 -3.93 -1.46
C SER A 249 -15.18 -4.59 -2.33
N ALA A 250 -15.10 -4.24 -3.62
CA ALA A 250 -14.15 -4.82 -4.57
C ALA A 250 -12.69 -4.65 -4.09
N GLN A 251 -11.90 -5.71 -4.14
CA GLN A 251 -10.52 -5.69 -3.63
C GLN A 251 -9.56 -4.92 -4.54
N THR A 252 -9.82 -4.89 -5.85
CA THR A 252 -8.86 -4.38 -6.84
C THR A 252 -9.23 -3.02 -7.42
N ARG A 253 -10.40 -2.46 -7.07
CA ARG A 253 -10.91 -1.21 -7.66
C ARG A 253 -11.54 -0.30 -6.63
N TRP A 254 -11.24 0.99 -6.76
CA TRP A 254 -11.77 2.06 -5.92
C TRP A 254 -13.08 2.65 -6.44
N GLY A 255 -13.28 2.64 -7.75
CA GLY A 255 -14.53 3.10 -8.36
C GLY A 255 -14.77 2.56 -9.77
N SER A 256 -15.87 3.01 -10.36
CA SER A 256 -16.18 2.93 -11.79
C SER A 256 -17.38 3.82 -12.10
N ALA A 257 -17.36 4.49 -13.26
CA ALA A 257 -18.51 5.20 -13.81
C ALA A 257 -18.93 4.65 -15.17
N LYS A 258 -20.18 4.90 -15.54
CA LYS A 258 -20.76 4.58 -16.84
C LYS A 258 -21.33 5.83 -17.49
N ALA A 259 -21.42 5.82 -18.83
CA ALA A 259 -22.00 6.91 -19.62
C ALA A 259 -23.43 7.31 -19.20
N ASP A 260 -24.19 6.38 -18.60
CA ASP A 260 -25.54 6.63 -18.10
C ASP A 260 -25.57 7.41 -16.75
N GLY A 261 -24.42 7.80 -16.22
CA GLY A 261 -24.30 8.49 -14.93
C GLY A 261 -24.33 7.57 -13.72
N SER A 262 -24.31 6.25 -13.91
CA SER A 262 -24.20 5.29 -12.80
C SER A 262 -22.76 5.25 -12.28
N ILE A 263 -22.60 5.55 -10.98
CA ILE A 263 -21.31 5.58 -10.30
C ILE A 263 -21.27 4.50 -9.23
N ARG A 264 -20.15 3.80 -9.16
CA ARG A 264 -19.86 2.84 -8.09
C ARG A 264 -18.57 3.25 -7.40
N LEU A 265 -18.59 3.32 -6.07
CA LEU A 265 -17.44 3.67 -5.25
C LEU A 265 -17.24 2.63 -4.15
N ASN A 266 -15.99 2.36 -3.80
CA ASN A 266 -15.65 1.45 -2.72
C ASN A 266 -15.83 2.15 -1.35
N TRP A 267 -16.61 1.56 -0.45
CA TRP A 267 -16.86 2.19 0.86
C TRP A 267 -15.58 2.32 1.71
N ARG A 268 -14.58 1.47 1.46
CA ARG A 268 -13.27 1.49 2.11
C ARG A 268 -12.47 2.77 1.83
N LEU A 269 -12.91 3.61 0.88
CA LEU A 269 -12.36 4.96 0.71
C LEU A 269 -12.48 5.80 1.99
N LEU A 270 -13.44 5.49 2.88
CA LEU A 270 -13.53 6.13 4.19
C LEU A 270 -12.32 5.90 5.09
N HIS A 271 -11.42 4.96 4.79
CA HIS A 271 -10.18 4.80 5.55
C HIS A 271 -9.11 5.84 5.19
N TYR A 272 -9.32 6.57 4.09
CA TYR A 272 -8.36 7.55 3.58
C TYR A 272 -8.78 8.98 3.92
N ARG A 273 -7.81 9.89 3.86
CA ARG A 273 -8.04 11.32 4.02
C ARG A 273 -9.08 11.83 3.00
N PRO A 274 -9.91 12.83 3.35
CA PRO A 274 -10.94 13.37 2.45
C PRO A 274 -10.43 13.75 1.05
N ALA A 275 -9.21 14.29 0.94
CA ALA A 275 -8.61 14.64 -0.37
C ALA A 275 -8.45 13.42 -1.31
N VAL A 276 -8.18 12.23 -0.76
CA VAL A 276 -8.10 11.00 -1.57
C VAL A 276 -9.49 10.59 -2.06
N ILE A 277 -10.51 10.75 -1.22
CA ILE A 277 -11.91 10.50 -1.59
C ILE A 277 -12.32 11.45 -2.72
N ASP A 278 -11.98 12.74 -2.59
CA ASP A 278 -12.25 13.77 -3.59
C ASP A 278 -11.63 13.46 -4.94
N TYR A 279 -10.36 13.06 -4.93
CA TYR A 279 -9.68 12.61 -6.15
C TYR A 279 -10.43 11.46 -6.83
N VAL A 280 -10.80 10.41 -6.09
CA VAL A 280 -11.49 9.26 -6.68
C VAL A 280 -12.87 9.67 -7.19
N VAL A 281 -13.62 10.48 -6.44
CA VAL A 281 -14.93 10.98 -6.86
C VAL A 281 -14.82 11.82 -8.14
N ALA A 282 -13.87 12.76 -8.21
CA ALA A 282 -13.62 13.57 -9.38
C ALA A 282 -13.18 12.72 -10.59
N HIS A 283 -12.35 11.69 -10.36
CA HIS A 283 -11.95 10.72 -11.37
C HIS A 283 -13.16 10.01 -12.00
N GLU A 284 -14.04 9.46 -11.17
CA GLU A 284 -15.24 8.77 -11.66
C GLU A 284 -16.20 9.73 -12.38
N LEU A 285 -16.35 10.96 -11.91
CA LEU A 285 -17.17 11.96 -12.59
C LEU A 285 -16.56 12.41 -13.93
N ALA A 286 -15.23 12.54 -14.02
CA ALA A 286 -14.54 12.89 -15.26
C ALA A 286 -14.77 11.86 -16.36
N HIS A 287 -14.96 10.58 -15.99
CA HIS A 287 -15.31 9.54 -16.94
C HIS A 287 -16.62 9.81 -17.69
N LEU A 288 -17.56 10.55 -17.10
CA LEU A 288 -18.80 10.95 -17.77
C LEU A 288 -18.57 11.91 -18.96
N ARG A 289 -17.38 12.52 -19.07
CA ARG A 289 -16.97 13.36 -20.21
C ARG A 289 -15.97 12.67 -21.12
N VAL A 290 -15.05 11.91 -20.55
CA VAL A 290 -13.94 11.28 -21.27
C VAL A 290 -13.77 9.85 -20.76
N MET A 291 -14.16 8.85 -21.56
CA MET A 291 -14.26 7.45 -21.12
C MET A 291 -12.92 6.71 -21.08
N ASP A 292 -11.85 7.30 -21.59
CA ASP A 292 -10.49 6.78 -21.54
C ASP A 292 -9.60 7.64 -20.62
N HIS A 293 -8.41 7.14 -20.26
CA HIS A 293 -7.42 7.88 -19.46
C HIS A 293 -6.45 8.70 -20.33
N SER A 294 -6.95 9.28 -21.43
CA SER A 294 -6.16 10.16 -22.32
C SER A 294 -5.68 11.43 -21.61
N PRO A 295 -4.74 12.21 -22.19
CA PRO A 295 -4.36 13.51 -21.63
C PRO A 295 -5.55 14.42 -21.32
N ARG A 296 -6.56 14.44 -22.21
CA ARG A 296 -7.80 15.20 -22.01
C ARG A 296 -8.57 14.78 -20.75
N PHE A 297 -8.57 13.50 -20.40
CA PHE A 297 -9.17 13.02 -19.15
C PHE A 297 -8.44 13.61 -17.94
N TRP A 298 -7.10 13.53 -17.94
CA TRP A 298 -6.30 14.05 -16.83
C TRP A 298 -6.39 15.57 -16.72
N ASP A 299 -6.44 16.29 -17.84
CA ASP A 299 -6.72 17.73 -17.86
C ASP A 299 -8.08 18.03 -17.22
N THR A 300 -9.10 17.22 -17.53
CA THR A 300 -10.44 17.34 -16.95
C THR A 300 -10.42 17.14 -15.43
N VAL A 301 -9.73 16.11 -14.94
CA VAL A 301 -9.56 15.87 -13.48
C VAL A 301 -8.83 17.04 -12.82
N ALA A 302 -7.75 17.53 -13.45
CA ALA A 302 -6.92 18.62 -12.93
C ALA A 302 -7.68 19.94 -12.77
N THR A 303 -8.78 20.16 -13.51
CA THR A 303 -9.61 21.36 -13.37
C THR A 303 -10.26 21.50 -11.99
N VAL A 304 -10.49 20.38 -11.29
CA VAL A 304 -11.17 20.37 -9.98
C VAL A 304 -10.32 19.79 -8.86
N VAL A 305 -9.32 18.96 -9.19
CA VAL A 305 -8.35 18.39 -8.24
C VAL A 305 -6.94 18.54 -8.84
N PRO A 306 -6.27 19.69 -8.69
CA PRO A 306 -5.00 19.97 -9.37
C PRO A 306 -3.83 19.12 -8.85
N ASP A 307 -3.89 18.65 -7.60
CA ASP A 307 -2.88 17.80 -6.96
C ASP A 307 -3.14 16.29 -7.15
N TYR A 308 -3.99 15.91 -8.11
CA TYR A 308 -4.43 14.53 -8.33
C TYR A 308 -3.27 13.52 -8.46
N ALA A 309 -2.14 13.93 -9.06
CA ALA A 309 -1.00 13.05 -9.25
C ALA A 309 -0.40 12.56 -7.92
N GLN A 310 -0.33 13.45 -6.93
CA GLN A 310 0.14 13.11 -5.58
C GLN A 310 -0.87 12.22 -4.85
N LEU A 311 -2.16 12.55 -4.95
CA LEU A 311 -3.24 11.78 -4.33
C LEU A 311 -3.34 10.36 -4.92
N ARG A 312 -3.16 10.22 -6.24
CA ARG A 312 -3.07 8.93 -6.93
C ARG A 312 -1.87 8.11 -6.45
N SER A 313 -0.72 8.76 -6.20
CA SER A 313 0.44 8.09 -5.63
C SER A 313 0.13 7.54 -4.24
N ARG A 314 -0.41 8.38 -3.36
CA ARG A 314 -0.77 7.98 -1.99
C ARG A 314 -1.74 6.81 -1.97
N LEU A 315 -2.81 6.87 -2.77
CA LEU A 315 -3.80 5.79 -2.84
C LEU A 315 -3.21 4.43 -3.29
N ARG A 316 -2.13 4.45 -4.08
CA ARG A 316 -1.39 3.23 -4.46
C ARG A 316 -0.49 2.74 -3.33
N ASP A 317 0.18 3.67 -2.65
CA ASP A 317 1.25 3.36 -1.71
C ASP A 317 0.72 3.07 -0.28
N GLU A 318 -0.52 3.46 0.01
CA GLU A 318 -1.26 3.24 1.26
C GLU A 318 -2.40 2.25 1.00
N PRO A 319 -2.24 0.95 1.29
CA PRO A 319 -3.34 0.01 1.15
C PRO A 319 -4.32 0.15 2.34
N ALA A 320 -5.61 -0.08 2.08
CA ALA A 320 -6.63 -0.07 3.13
C ALA A 320 -6.39 -1.19 4.15
N PRO A 321 -6.74 -0.99 5.44
CA PRO A 321 -6.48 -1.94 6.52
C PRO A 321 -7.13 -3.30 6.24
N LEU A 322 -6.49 -4.39 6.69
CA LEU A 322 -7.11 -5.72 6.61
C LEU A 322 -8.37 -5.75 7.48
N TRP A 323 -9.50 -6.07 6.86
CA TRP A 323 -10.84 -5.98 7.47
C TRP A 323 -11.32 -7.30 8.07
N ASP A 324 -10.82 -8.42 7.52
CA ASP A 324 -11.10 -9.80 7.93
C ASP A 324 -9.94 -10.39 8.77
#